data_AF-A0A2Z2H879-F1
#
_entry.id   AF-A0A2Z2H879-F1
#
_cell.length_a   1.000
_cell.length_b   1.000
_cell.length_c   1.000
_cell.angle_alpha   90.00
_cell.angle_beta   90.00
_cell.angle_gamma   90.00
#
_symmetry.space_group_name_H-M   'P 1'
#
loop_
_entity.id
_entity.type
_entity.pdbx_description
1 polymer ?
#
loop_
_entity_poly.entity_id
_entity_poly.type
_entity_poly.pdbx_seq_one_letter_code
_entity_poly.pdbx_strand_id
1 'polypeptide(L)'
;MTAPGPQQAPPVRQGFRRVLTSSLLRWTLTLGILGGVIWLVNIDALWARLSDLSPGWLGLALLISVPQIMLSAWRWRLTASHMGMSLSLPTAISEYYLSTFLNQILPGG
;
A
#
# COMPACT_ATOMS: atom_id res chain seq x y z
N MET A 1 25.77 -39.93 39.36
CA MET A 1 26.15 -38.58 38.89
C MET A 1 25.26 -38.22 37.72
N THR A 2 24.16 -37.53 37.98
CA THR A 2 23.15 -37.12 37.00
C THR A 2 23.57 -35.79 36.36
N ALA A 3 23.63 -35.74 35.04
CA ALA A 3 23.96 -34.53 34.29
C ALA A 3 22.85 -33.48 34.46
N PRO A 4 23.18 -32.18 34.59
CA PRO A 4 22.17 -31.12 34.61
C PRO A 4 21.55 -30.97 33.21
N GLY A 5 20.23 -31.06 33.14
CA GLY A 5 19.47 -30.86 31.90
C GLY A 5 19.62 -29.43 31.35
N PRO A 6 19.42 -29.23 30.03
CA PRO A 6 19.63 -27.94 29.39
C PRO A 6 18.74 -26.85 30.01
N GLN A 7 19.39 -25.82 30.57
CA GLN A 7 18.73 -24.61 31.08
C GLN A 7 18.08 -23.87 29.91
N GLN A 8 16.75 -23.77 29.96
CA GLN A 8 15.95 -23.00 29.00
C GLN A 8 16.21 -21.51 29.23
N ALA A 9 16.73 -20.81 28.21
CA ALA A 9 16.96 -19.37 28.27
C ALA A 9 15.63 -18.58 28.40
N PRO A 10 15.59 -17.49 29.19
CA PRO A 10 14.35 -16.74 29.43
C PRO A 10 13.86 -15.98 28.17
N PRO A 11 12.53 -15.83 27.98
CA PRO A 11 11.92 -15.22 26.80
C PRO A 11 11.98 -13.67 26.81
N VAL A 12 13.16 -13.06 26.95
CA VAL A 12 13.29 -11.59 27.10
C VAL A 12 13.11 -10.83 25.77
N ARG A 13 13.36 -11.48 24.61
CA ARG A 13 13.28 -10.83 23.28
C ARG A 13 11.86 -10.69 22.72
N GLN A 14 10.86 -11.30 23.36
CA GLN A 14 9.49 -11.35 22.82
C GLN A 14 8.68 -10.09 23.14
N GLY A 15 8.93 -9.44 24.28
CA GLY A 15 8.18 -8.25 24.72
C GLY A 15 8.36 -7.05 23.78
N PHE A 16 9.60 -6.75 23.39
CA PHE A 16 9.90 -5.61 22.51
C PHE A 16 9.31 -5.80 21.10
N ARG A 17 9.39 -7.03 20.55
CA ARG A 17 8.75 -7.36 19.27
C ARG A 17 7.22 -7.27 19.34
N ARG A 18 6.60 -7.68 20.46
CA ARG A 18 5.14 -7.60 20.66
C ARG A 18 4.62 -6.17 20.72
N VAL A 19 5.31 -5.26 21.41
CA VAL A 19 4.92 -3.84 21.48
C VAL A 19 5.03 -3.19 20.11
N LEU A 20 6.13 -3.47 19.38
CA LEU A 20 6.34 -3.01 18.00
C LEU A 20 5.27 -3.53 17.02
N THR A 21 4.75 -4.74 17.22
CA THR A 21 3.66 -5.32 16.41
C THR A 21 2.26 -5.07 16.97
N SER A 22 2.12 -4.35 18.09
CA SER A 22 0.81 -4.14 18.69
C SER A 22 -0.05 -3.25 17.79
N SER A 23 -1.29 -3.67 17.52
CA SER A 23 -2.23 -2.90 16.69
C SER A 23 -2.40 -1.47 17.23
N LEU A 24 -2.33 -1.29 18.55
CA LEU A 24 -2.38 0.02 19.22
C LEU A 24 -1.22 0.94 18.82
N LEU A 25 0.02 0.43 18.74
CA LEU A 25 1.16 1.22 18.27
C LEU A 25 1.01 1.61 16.79
N ARG A 26 0.51 0.69 15.95
CA ARG A 26 0.25 0.98 14.54
C ARG A 26 -0.82 2.06 14.38
N TRP A 27 -1.93 1.97 15.11
CA TRP A 27 -3.00 2.97 15.08
C TRP A 27 -2.53 4.33 15.59
N THR A 28 -1.83 4.38 16.73
CA THR A 28 -1.31 5.66 17.26
C THR A 28 -0.28 6.29 16.33
N LEU A 29 0.59 5.50 15.71
CA LEU A 29 1.54 6.00 14.71
C LEU A 29 0.81 6.52 13.47
N THR A 30 -0.14 5.76 12.90
CA THR A 30 -0.94 6.18 11.74
C THR A 30 -1.71 7.46 12.02
N LEU A 31 -2.38 7.55 13.17
CA LEU A 31 -3.13 8.74 13.58
C LEU A 31 -2.20 9.93 13.84
N GLY A 32 -1.05 9.69 14.47
CA GLY A 32 -0.03 10.72 14.71
C GLY A 32 0.52 11.30 13.40
N ILE A 33 0.82 10.44 12.42
CA ILE A 33 1.25 10.86 11.08
C ILE A 33 0.13 11.65 10.40
N LEU A 34 -1.11 11.14 10.41
CA LEU A 34 -2.25 11.81 9.77
C LEU A 34 -2.51 13.19 10.39
N GLY A 35 -2.50 13.28 11.71
CA GLY A 35 -2.63 14.55 12.44
C GLY A 35 -1.48 15.51 12.14
N GLY A 36 -0.25 15.01 12.08
CA GLY A 36 0.92 15.81 11.72
C GLY A 36 0.83 16.38 10.29
N VAL A 37 0.36 15.58 9.32
CA VAL A 37 0.12 16.05 7.95
C VAL A 37 -0.96 17.13 7.93
N ILE A 38 -2.09 16.91 8.61
CA ILE A 38 -3.17 17.91 8.70
C ILE A 38 -2.65 19.23 9.29
N TRP A 39 -1.77 19.15 10.29
CA TRP A 39 -1.18 20.34 10.91
C TRP A 39 -0.17 21.06 10.00
N LEU A 40 0.57 20.32 9.18
CA LEU A 40 1.60 20.88 8.29
C LEU A 40 1.01 21.46 6.99
N VAL A 41 -0.14 20.94 6.54
CA VAL A 41 -0.77 21.33 5.28
C VAL A 41 -1.55 22.63 5.46
N ASN A 42 -1.06 23.69 4.81
CA ASN A 42 -1.79 24.93 4.67
C ASN A 42 -2.82 24.81 3.54
N ILE A 43 -4.09 24.62 3.90
CA ILE A 43 -5.19 24.39 2.95
C ILE A 43 -5.34 25.54 1.95
N ASP A 44 -5.15 26.79 2.39
CA ASP A 44 -5.25 27.96 1.51
C ASP A 44 -4.13 28.00 0.46
N ALA A 45 -2.90 27.70 0.87
CA ALA A 45 -1.76 27.60 -0.03
C ALA A 45 -1.91 26.42 -1.00
N LEU A 46 -2.48 25.29 -0.54
CA LEU A 46 -2.79 24.14 -1.37
C LEU A 46 -3.82 24.50 -2.45
N TRP A 47 -4.88 25.21 -2.09
CA TRP A 47 -5.90 25.66 -3.05
C TRP A 47 -5.34 26.59 -4.11
N ALA A 48 -4.52 27.57 -3.71
CA ALA A 48 -3.87 28.48 -4.66
C ALA A 48 -2.98 27.74 -5.68
N ARG A 49 -2.27 26.68 -5.23
CA ARG A 49 -1.44 25.83 -6.11
C ARG A 49 -2.27 24.92 -7.01
N LEU A 50 -3.41 24.43 -6.52
CA LEU A 50 -4.35 23.63 -7.32
C LEU A 50 -5.04 24.48 -8.39
N SER A 51 -5.38 25.74 -8.09
CA SER A 51 -5.98 26.66 -9.07
C SER A 51 -4.99 27.10 -10.14
N ASP A 52 -3.70 27.17 -9.81
CA ASP A 52 -2.62 27.50 -10.73
C ASP A 52 -2.05 26.25 -11.44
N LEU A 53 -2.62 25.08 -11.15
CA LEU A 53 -2.17 23.82 -11.71
C LEU A 53 -2.50 23.78 -13.20
N SER A 54 -1.47 23.77 -14.04
CA SER A 54 -1.70 23.81 -15.48
C SER A 54 -2.47 22.54 -15.92
N PRO A 55 -3.53 22.68 -16.73
CA PRO A 55 -4.26 21.53 -17.29
C PRO A 55 -3.38 20.61 -18.13
N GLY A 56 -2.30 21.12 -18.73
CA GLY A 56 -1.34 20.34 -19.52
C GLY A 56 -0.58 19.32 -18.68
N TRP A 57 -0.05 19.72 -17.52
CA TRP A 57 0.61 18.80 -16.59
C TRP A 57 -0.35 17.76 -16.00
N LEU A 58 -1.61 18.14 -15.73
CA LEU A 58 -2.64 17.19 -15.31
C LEU A 58 -2.92 16.16 -16.41
N GLY A 59 -3.06 16.62 -17.65
CA GLY A 59 -3.23 15.75 -18.82
C GLY A 59 -2.04 14.80 -19.00
N LEU A 60 -0.81 15.28 -18.84
CA LEU A 60 0.40 14.46 -18.92
C LEU A 60 0.42 13.38 -17.82
N ALA A 61 0.08 13.75 -16.59
CA ALA A 61 0.02 12.82 -15.47
C ALA A 61 -1.02 11.71 -15.72
N LEU A 62 -2.19 12.05 -16.27
CA LEU A 62 -3.21 11.08 -16.67
C LEU A 62 -2.73 10.20 -17.83
N LEU A 63 -2.08 10.82 -18.83
CA LEU A 63 -1.56 10.11 -19.99
C LEU A 63 -0.45 9.13 -19.64
N ILE A 64 0.31 9.38 -18.57
CA ILE A 64 1.33 8.48 -18.03
C ILE A 64 0.70 7.42 -17.10
N SER A 65 -0.29 7.78 -16.30
CA SER A 65 -0.88 6.87 -15.31
C SER A 65 -1.65 5.73 -15.97
N VAL A 66 -2.38 6.00 -17.06
CA VAL A 66 -3.12 4.97 -17.81
C VAL A 66 -2.19 3.84 -18.32
N PRO A 67 -1.12 4.10 -19.08
CA PRO A 67 -0.21 3.04 -19.53
C PRO A 67 0.54 2.40 -18.36
N GLN A 68 0.85 3.13 -17.28
CA GLN A 68 1.43 2.53 -16.07
C GLN A 68 0.50 1.47 -15.45
N ILE A 69 -0.80 1.75 -15.37
CA ILE A 69 -1.83 0.81 -14.89
C ILE A 69 -1.94 -0.37 -15.86
N MET A 70 -1.96 -0.13 -17.17
CA MET A 70 -2.02 -1.18 -18.18
C MET A 70 -0.78 -2.10 -18.14
N LEU A 71 0.42 -1.54 -17.95
CA LEU A 71 1.66 -2.30 -17.78
C LEU A 71 1.65 -3.12 -16.50
N SER A 72 1.09 -2.58 -15.42
CA SER A 72 0.91 -3.32 -14.17
C SER A 72 -0.05 -4.50 -14.37
N ALA A 73 -1.21 -4.28 -15.00
CA ALA A 73 -2.15 -5.34 -15.36
C ALA A 73 -1.51 -6.39 -16.29
N TRP A 74 -0.71 -5.95 -17.27
CA TRP A 74 0.04 -6.84 -18.17
C TRP A 74 1.02 -7.72 -17.39
N ARG A 75 1.76 -7.15 -16.44
CA ARG A 75 2.72 -7.92 -15.61
C ARG A 75 2.01 -9.02 -14.84
N TRP A 76 0.86 -8.72 -14.25
CA TRP A 76 0.03 -9.71 -13.56
C TRP A 76 -0.53 -10.77 -14.53
N ARG A 77 -0.93 -10.37 -15.73
CA ARG A 77 -1.34 -11.29 -16.81
C ARG A 77 -0.22 -12.22 -17.24
N LEU A 78 1.01 -11.72 -17.41
CA LEU A 78 2.19 -12.55 -17.71
C LEU A 78 2.40 -13.60 -16.62
N THR A 79 2.28 -13.22 -15.35
CA THR A 79 2.38 -14.17 -14.23
C THR A 79 1.27 -15.23 -14.30
N ALA A 80 0.03 -14.84 -14.59
CA ALA A 80 -1.12 -15.76 -14.69
C ALA A 80 -1.04 -16.66 -15.93
N SER A 81 -0.52 -16.17 -17.06
CA SER A 81 -0.36 -16.97 -18.28
C SER A 81 0.66 -18.08 -18.12
N HIS A 82 1.71 -17.87 -17.30
CA HIS A 82 2.65 -18.92 -16.94
C HIS A 82 2.03 -20.00 -16.03
N MET A 83 0.88 -19.73 -15.40
CA MET A 83 0.10 -20.71 -14.63
C MET A 83 -0.96 -21.44 -15.47
N GLY A 84 -0.97 -21.25 -16.80
CA GLY A 84 -1.87 -21.97 -17.73
C GLY A 84 -3.24 -21.32 -17.95
N MET A 85 -3.50 -20.14 -17.39
CA MET A 85 -4.73 -19.38 -17.65
C MET A 85 -4.53 -18.34 -18.75
N SER A 86 -5.10 -18.58 -19.93
CA SER A 86 -5.09 -17.63 -21.05
C SER A 86 -6.12 -16.52 -20.81
N LEU A 87 -5.80 -15.52 -19.98
CA LEU A 87 -6.63 -14.32 -19.89
C LEU A 87 -6.41 -13.42 -21.12
N SER A 88 -7.51 -12.95 -21.70
CA SER A 88 -7.46 -11.90 -22.71
C SER A 88 -6.95 -10.59 -22.08
N LEU A 89 -6.23 -9.79 -22.86
CA LEU A 89 -5.70 -8.48 -22.44
C LEU A 89 -6.77 -7.55 -21.83
N PRO A 90 -7.97 -7.38 -22.43
CA PRO A 90 -9.01 -6.54 -21.84
C PRO A 90 -9.55 -7.11 -20.52
N THR A 91 -9.65 -8.43 -20.37
CA THR A 91 -10.05 -9.05 -19.10
C THR A 91 -9.05 -8.74 -17.98
N ALA A 92 -7.74 -8.87 -18.25
CA ALA A 92 -6.71 -8.57 -17.25
C ALA A 92 -6.72 -7.10 -16.80
N ILE A 93 -6.99 -6.17 -17.73
CA ILE A 93 -7.15 -4.75 -17.40
C ILE A 93 -8.38 -4.54 -16.52
N SER A 94 -9.53 -5.12 -16.88
CA SER A 94 -10.77 -5.03 -16.09
C SER A 94 -10.59 -5.55 -14.66
N GLU A 95 -9.99 -6.73 -14.50
CA GLU A 95 -9.70 -7.34 -13.20
C GLU A 95 -8.73 -6.48 -12.38
N TYR A 96 -7.73 -5.87 -13.02
CA TYR A 96 -6.78 -5.00 -12.33
C TYR A 96 -7.43 -3.69 -11.86
N TYR A 97 -8.30 -3.10 -12.68
CA TYR A 97 -9.10 -1.94 -12.26
C TYR A 97 -10.05 -2.31 -11.12
N LEU A 98 -10.70 -3.47 -11.18
CA LEU A 98 -11.57 -3.96 -10.11
C LEU A 98 -10.78 -4.16 -8.81
N SER A 99 -9.63 -4.82 -8.87
CA SER A 99 -8.76 -5.01 -7.71
C SER A 99 -8.27 -3.68 -7.14
N THR A 100 -7.87 -2.74 -7.99
CA THR A 100 -7.46 -1.39 -7.56
C THR A 100 -8.62 -0.66 -6.89
N PHE A 101 -9.81 -0.69 -7.48
CA PHE A 101 -11.01 -0.09 -6.93
C PHE A 101 -11.38 -0.69 -5.58
N LEU A 102 -11.42 -2.02 -5.48
CA LEU A 102 -11.71 -2.74 -4.25
C LEU A 102 -10.68 -2.42 -3.17
N ASN A 103 -9.38 -2.37 -3.51
CA ASN A 103 -8.32 -2.02 -2.56
C ASN A 103 -8.44 -0.58 -2.02
N GLN A 104 -9.04 0.33 -2.78
CA GLN A 104 -9.23 1.73 -2.34
C GLN A 104 -10.51 1.91 -1.53
N ILE A 105 -11.53 1.07 -1.74
CA ILE A 105 -12.85 1.21 -1.11
C ILE A 105 -13.02 0.30 0.10
N LEU A 106 -12.48 -0.92 0.07
CA LEU A 106 -12.46 -1.83 1.20
C LEU A 106 -11.25 -1.49 2.07
N PRO A 107 -11.43 -0.77 3.20
CA PRO A 107 -10.33 -0.46 4.09
C PRO A 107 -10.03 -1.72 4.90
N GLY A 108 -9.15 -2.58 4.35
CA GLY A 108 -8.85 -3.91 4.88
C GLY A 108 -9.53 -5.00 4.05
N GLY A 109 -8.72 -5.92 3.53
CA GLY A 109 -9.11 -6.94 2.55
C GLY A 109 -10.11 -7.98 3.03
#